data_AF-A0A6A6IT24-F1
#
_entry.id   AF-A0A6A6IT24-F1
#
_cell.length_a   1.000
_cell.length_b   1.000
_cell.length_c   1.000
_cell.angle_alpha   90.00
_cell.angle_beta   90.00
_cell.angle_gamma   90.00
#
_symmetry.space_group_name_H-M   'P 1'
#
loop_
_entity.id
_entity.type
_entity.pdbx_description
1 polymer ?
#
loop_
_entity_poly.entity_id
_entity_poly.type
_entity_poly.pdbx_seq_one_letter_code
_entity_poly.pdbx_strand_id
1 'polypeptide(L)'
;MWTAVFATAQSDGSSSLFRHRNAVDSLAGAPDRADKTTIGNILYRAQIPFGGGDDQWLYLPATKKFDLSRGSARRMVIECDEQIRNHTGFIINPETSVLVIVDMQNYFLHPIYRDHAAGLAAVDPILKVVCRCRKESIQIAWLSWGITDHHLQSHGSSRAKRIQQAAWDGTQGGCLFKRTWNAELYEPLKAAAQLGDLFFDKTRMSGLWSTAEPLHEYLRTTLKKTLLFAGVNTDQCVFGTISDAYSWGWDCVMLSDCTGTMTDLNAQALSEYNVATNMGFVATSNDFSSAALALKKAEIIPTGTSLLLSHQTPISRANMTAVVDDFLPSLTLSVDWSKKSADLGNTVKPKHVQNQPSITLHDDTSPETLASTNMTYVITLTDPDAPSRDNPEWSEMCHWIAANVSVSQKTVSILPVPFFETAEYERSSSPDDVVEYKPPGPPPKTGKHRYVFLVFAPKNGTTEPLYLSKPKDRQHWGTGEEGGGVRDWAKENELVPVAANFIYSQNKKQ
;
A
#
# COMPACT_ATOMS: atom_id res chain seq x y z
N MET A 1 15.99 -40.25 16.53
CA MET A 1 16.96 -39.90 17.60
C MET A 1 17.04 -38.38 17.61
N TRP A 2 16.51 -37.60 18.56
CA TRP A 2 16.03 -37.77 19.93
C TRP A 2 14.91 -36.73 20.15
N THR A 3 13.70 -37.12 20.57
CA THR A 3 13.18 -37.22 21.95
C THR A 3 12.64 -35.89 22.51
N ALA A 4 11.32 -35.84 22.65
CA ALA A 4 10.57 -34.84 23.41
C ALA A 4 10.73 -35.08 24.92
N VAL A 5 10.70 -34.02 25.72
CA VAL A 5 10.50 -34.09 27.17
C VAL A 5 9.24 -33.31 27.51
N PHE A 6 8.21 -34.04 27.93
CA PHE A 6 7.11 -33.53 28.75
C PHE A 6 7.61 -33.41 30.20
N ALA A 7 7.21 -32.35 30.88
CA ALA A 7 7.17 -32.32 32.34
C ALA A 7 5.80 -31.78 32.79
N THR A 8 5.05 -32.64 33.47
CA THR A 8 3.76 -32.38 34.12
C THR A 8 3.96 -31.65 35.45
N ALA A 9 2.95 -30.85 35.80
CA ALA A 9 2.86 -30.02 37.00
C ALA A 9 2.76 -30.79 38.31
N GLN A 10 3.23 -30.16 39.40
CA GLN A 10 2.57 -30.23 40.72
C GLN A 10 2.82 -28.94 41.51
N SER A 11 1.77 -28.55 42.24
CA SER A 11 1.57 -27.32 42.98
C SER A 11 2.36 -27.26 44.28
N ASP A 12 2.74 -26.05 44.71
CA ASP A 12 2.21 -25.43 45.94
C ASP A 12 2.90 -24.07 46.23
N GLY A 13 2.11 -23.12 46.76
CA GLY A 13 2.65 -22.16 47.74
C GLY A 13 2.99 -20.73 47.30
N SER A 14 1.95 -19.96 46.97
CA SER A 14 1.80 -18.53 47.32
C SER A 14 2.70 -17.42 46.74
N SER A 15 2.02 -16.37 46.27
CA SER A 15 2.43 -14.95 46.15
C SER A 15 3.28 -14.51 44.94
N SER A 16 2.61 -14.06 43.88
CA SER A 16 2.58 -12.63 43.52
C SER A 16 1.66 -12.40 42.32
N LEU A 17 0.76 -11.43 42.50
CA LEU A 17 -0.19 -10.95 41.51
C LEU A 17 0.53 -10.01 40.55
N PHE A 18 0.57 -10.32 39.25
CA PHE A 18 0.76 -9.30 38.21
C PHE A 18 -0.56 -9.06 37.48
N ARG A 19 -1.29 -8.06 37.98
CA ARG A 19 -2.33 -7.34 37.24
C ARG A 19 -1.63 -6.30 36.39
N HIS A 20 -1.81 -6.32 35.07
CA HIS A 20 -1.61 -5.12 34.25
C HIS A 20 -2.99 -4.53 33.90
N ARG A 21 -3.36 -3.53 34.69
CA ARG A 21 -4.39 -2.55 34.35
C ARG A 21 -3.71 -1.31 33.77
N ASN A 22 -4.36 -0.78 32.74
CA ASN A 22 -4.19 0.53 32.13
C ASN A 22 -3.76 1.63 33.12
N ALA A 23 -2.76 2.41 32.71
CA ALA A 23 -2.41 3.68 33.35
C ALA A 23 -2.64 4.81 32.34
N VAL A 24 -3.83 5.39 32.41
CA VAL A 24 -4.11 6.76 31.99
C VAL A 24 -4.69 7.44 33.24
N ASP A 25 -4.07 8.53 33.65
CA ASP A 25 -4.45 9.54 34.66
C ASP A 25 -4.41 9.20 36.16
N SER A 26 -3.45 9.79 36.89
CA SER A 26 -3.71 10.86 37.89
C SER A 26 -2.47 11.17 38.74
N LEU A 27 -1.97 12.42 38.72
CA LEU A 27 -1.85 13.33 39.87
C LEU A 27 -0.86 14.49 39.59
N ALA A 28 -1.38 15.70 39.75
CA ALA A 28 -0.74 16.99 39.55
C ALA A 28 0.03 17.47 40.80
N GLY A 29 1.02 18.36 40.60
CA GLY A 29 1.74 19.05 41.68
C GLY A 29 2.96 19.93 41.33
N ALA A 30 2.83 20.87 40.36
CA ALA A 30 3.53 22.18 40.14
C ALA A 30 5.09 22.31 40.07
N PRO A 31 5.69 23.41 39.51
CA PRO A 31 5.14 24.53 38.73
C PRO A 31 5.78 24.77 37.33
N ASP A 32 5.06 25.55 36.52
CA ASP A 32 5.40 26.32 35.31
C ASP A 32 6.86 26.38 34.80
N ARG A 33 7.08 25.91 33.56
CA ARG A 33 7.61 26.70 32.42
C ARG A 33 7.87 25.81 31.20
N ALA A 34 7.05 25.98 30.17
CA ALA A 34 7.37 26.06 28.74
C ALA A 34 6.18 25.55 27.95
N ASP A 35 5.48 26.47 27.29
CA ASP A 35 4.50 26.19 26.24
C ASP A 35 5.07 25.16 25.27
N LYS A 36 4.56 23.92 25.33
CA LYS A 36 4.63 22.98 24.22
C LYS A 36 3.36 23.16 23.41
N THR A 37 3.38 24.17 22.54
CA THR A 37 2.44 24.29 21.43
C THR A 37 2.66 23.08 20.54
N THR A 38 1.83 22.05 20.69
CA THR A 38 1.83 20.88 19.82
C THR A 38 1.27 21.29 18.46
N ILE A 39 2.16 21.60 17.51
CA ILE A 39 1.79 21.93 16.12
C ILE A 39 1.74 20.64 15.30
N GLY A 40 0.52 20.27 14.88
CA GLY A 40 0.20 19.49 13.66
C GLY A 40 0.67 18.03 13.58
N ASN A 41 -0.29 17.10 13.44
CA ASN A 41 -0.01 15.73 13.02
C ASN A 41 0.18 15.68 11.48
N ILE A 42 1.36 15.25 11.01
CA ILE A 42 1.62 14.97 9.58
C ILE A 42 0.84 13.71 9.17
N LEU A 43 -0.16 13.87 8.30
CA LEU A 43 -0.84 12.74 7.64
C LEU A 43 -0.08 12.41 6.36
N TYR A 44 0.75 11.37 6.40
CA TYR A 44 1.38 10.78 5.24
C TYR A 44 0.28 10.46 4.20
N ARG A 45 0.32 11.03 2.98
CA ARG A 45 -0.64 10.74 1.89
C ARG A 45 -0.04 9.91 0.76
N ALA A 46 1.28 9.72 0.74
CA ALA A 46 1.93 8.84 -0.23
C ALA A 46 1.49 7.40 0.00
N GLN A 47 1.30 6.66 -1.09
CA GLN A 47 0.97 5.26 -1.00
C GLN A 47 2.20 4.51 -0.48
N ILE A 48 2.05 3.70 0.56
CA ILE A 48 3.16 2.94 1.14
C ILE A 48 3.19 1.56 0.47
N PRO A 49 4.23 1.20 -0.28
CA PRO A 49 4.33 -0.14 -0.85
C PRO A 49 4.64 -1.18 0.23
N PHE A 50 3.94 -2.32 0.15
CA PHE A 50 4.19 -3.51 0.95
C PHE A 50 4.50 -4.68 0.01
N GLY A 51 5.59 -5.40 0.27
CA GLY A 51 6.11 -6.43 -0.64
C GLY A 51 7.21 -5.89 -1.55
N GLY A 52 7.73 -6.72 -2.45
CA GLY A 52 8.82 -6.37 -3.38
C GLY A 52 8.48 -6.70 -4.83
N GLY A 53 9.03 -5.91 -5.77
CA GLY A 53 8.82 -6.08 -7.20
C GLY A 53 7.40 -5.71 -7.67
N ASP A 54 6.95 -6.33 -8.76
CA ASP A 54 5.66 -6.06 -9.40
C ASP A 54 4.44 -6.62 -8.61
N ASP A 55 4.68 -7.28 -7.48
CA ASP A 55 3.66 -7.95 -6.65
C ASP A 55 3.34 -7.20 -5.35
N GLN A 56 3.50 -5.88 -5.37
CA GLN A 56 3.32 -5.01 -4.20
C GLN A 56 1.85 -4.64 -3.94
N TRP A 57 1.49 -4.56 -2.66
CA TRP A 57 0.29 -3.85 -2.21
C TRP A 57 0.63 -2.38 -1.97
N LEU A 58 -0.35 -1.50 -2.11
CA LEU A 58 -0.18 -0.07 -1.81
C LEU A 58 -1.12 0.33 -0.68
N TYR A 59 -0.59 0.61 0.50
CA TYR A 59 -1.39 1.21 1.56
C TYR A 59 -1.63 2.68 1.26
N LEU A 60 -2.88 3.12 1.45
CA LEU A 60 -3.39 4.45 1.17
C LEU A 60 -3.70 5.13 2.51
N PRO A 61 -2.75 5.84 3.15
CA PRO A 61 -2.94 6.31 4.52
C PRO A 61 -4.00 7.40 4.65
N ALA A 62 -4.28 8.17 3.58
CA ALA A 62 -5.37 9.15 3.56
C ALA A 62 -6.74 8.52 3.81
N THR A 63 -6.94 7.30 3.30
CA THR A 63 -8.19 6.56 3.50
C THR A 63 -8.01 5.40 4.47
N LYS A 64 -6.80 5.05 4.89
CA LYS A 64 -6.45 3.78 5.57
C LYS A 64 -6.92 2.54 4.80
N LYS A 65 -6.70 2.51 3.48
CA LYS A 65 -7.08 1.38 2.62
C LYS A 65 -5.85 0.66 2.07
N PHE A 66 -6.00 -0.58 1.65
CA PHE A 66 -4.95 -1.29 0.91
C PHE A 66 -5.36 -1.52 -0.54
N ASP A 67 -4.51 -1.16 -1.50
CA ASP A 67 -4.70 -1.47 -2.91
C ASP A 67 -3.91 -2.74 -3.28
N LEU A 68 -4.66 -3.81 -3.53
CA LEU A 68 -4.18 -5.14 -3.94
C LEU A 68 -4.29 -5.31 -5.47
N SER A 69 -4.82 -4.31 -6.19
CA SER A 69 -5.12 -4.42 -7.61
C SER A 69 -3.88 -4.36 -8.51
N ARG A 70 -2.72 -4.04 -7.94
CA ARG A 70 -1.43 -3.89 -8.65
C ARG A 70 -1.55 -2.93 -9.84
N GLY A 71 -2.31 -1.84 -9.63
CA GLY A 71 -2.50 -0.79 -10.64
C GLY A 71 -3.48 -1.15 -11.77
N SER A 72 -4.24 -2.24 -11.64
CA SER A 72 -5.22 -2.66 -12.66
C SER A 72 -6.16 -1.52 -13.07
N ALA A 73 -6.52 -1.48 -14.35
CA ALA A 73 -7.51 -0.54 -14.86
C ALA A 73 -8.90 -0.82 -14.28
N ARG A 74 -9.22 -2.08 -14.02
CA ARG A 74 -10.49 -2.51 -13.41
C ARG A 74 -10.27 -2.81 -11.93
N ARG A 75 -10.94 -2.06 -11.07
CA ARG A 75 -10.77 -2.13 -9.61
C ARG A 75 -12.11 -2.19 -8.90
N MET A 76 -12.22 -3.04 -7.90
CA MET A 76 -13.34 -3.04 -6.97
C MET A 76 -12.88 -2.53 -5.62
N VAL A 77 -13.54 -1.49 -5.10
CA VAL A 77 -13.25 -0.89 -3.80
C VAL A 77 -14.23 -1.45 -2.78
N ILE A 78 -13.71 -2.20 -1.81
CA ILE A 78 -14.46 -2.78 -0.69
C ILE A 78 -14.25 -1.86 0.51
N GLU A 79 -15.35 -1.33 1.06
CA GLU A 79 -15.37 -0.55 2.29
C GLU A 79 -15.63 -1.47 3.48
N CYS A 80 -14.89 -1.28 4.57
CA CYS A 80 -14.93 -2.11 5.77
C CYS A 80 -14.91 -1.25 7.04
N ASP A 81 -15.54 -1.75 8.11
CA ASP A 81 -15.44 -1.11 9.43
C ASP A 81 -14.03 -1.25 10.02
N GLU A 82 -13.48 -0.15 10.55
CA GLU A 82 -12.09 -0.07 11.01
C GLU A 82 -11.80 -0.93 12.27
N GLN A 83 -12.83 -1.21 13.08
CA GLN A 83 -12.72 -1.69 14.47
C GLN A 83 -11.63 -2.77 14.71
N ILE A 84 -11.84 -3.98 14.19
CA ILE A 84 -10.94 -5.13 14.40
C ILE A 84 -9.87 -5.20 13.29
N ARG A 85 -10.08 -4.46 12.20
CA ARG A 85 -9.41 -4.67 10.91
C ARG A 85 -8.22 -3.72 10.70
N ASN A 86 -8.08 -2.66 11.50
CA ASN A 86 -7.02 -1.64 11.39
C ASN A 86 -6.91 -0.98 9.99
N HIS A 87 -7.95 -1.09 9.16
CA HIS A 87 -8.08 -0.49 7.84
C HIS A 87 -9.57 -0.18 7.58
N THR A 88 -9.86 0.82 6.74
CA THR A 88 -11.25 1.15 6.35
C THR A 88 -11.71 0.45 5.08
N GLY A 89 -10.83 -0.34 4.45
CA GLY A 89 -11.20 -1.08 3.25
C GLY A 89 -9.99 -1.52 2.44
N PHE A 90 -10.27 -2.13 1.30
CA PHE A 90 -9.24 -2.59 0.37
C PHE A 90 -9.75 -2.63 -1.07
N ILE A 91 -8.83 -2.68 -2.03
CA ILE A 91 -9.11 -2.58 -3.47
C ILE A 91 -8.57 -3.82 -4.16
N ILE A 92 -9.39 -4.54 -4.92
CA ILE A 92 -8.98 -5.75 -5.65
C ILE A 92 -9.14 -5.57 -7.16
N ASN A 93 -8.40 -6.36 -7.93
CA ASN A 93 -8.69 -6.56 -9.35
C ASN A 93 -9.63 -7.78 -9.50
N PRO A 94 -10.87 -7.62 -9.98
CA PRO A 94 -11.79 -8.76 -10.14
C PRO A 94 -11.27 -9.84 -11.09
N GLU A 95 -10.50 -9.48 -12.13
CA GLU A 95 -10.03 -10.43 -13.14
C GLU A 95 -8.97 -11.40 -12.61
N THR A 96 -8.16 -10.96 -11.64
CA THR A 96 -7.17 -11.79 -10.96
C THR A 96 -7.66 -12.33 -9.62
N SER A 97 -8.95 -12.15 -9.32
CA SER A 97 -9.59 -12.65 -8.10
C SER A 97 -10.32 -13.98 -8.33
N VAL A 98 -10.42 -14.79 -7.27
CA VAL A 98 -11.21 -16.04 -7.25
C VAL A 98 -11.97 -16.14 -5.93
N LEU A 99 -13.26 -16.47 -6.00
CA LEU A 99 -14.05 -16.89 -4.84
C LEU A 99 -13.88 -18.40 -4.63
N VAL A 100 -13.32 -18.79 -3.48
CA VAL A 100 -13.13 -20.18 -3.06
C VAL A 100 -14.16 -20.52 -1.99
N ILE A 101 -15.11 -21.39 -2.33
CA ILE A 101 -16.21 -21.83 -1.45
C ILE A 101 -15.87 -23.23 -0.93
N VAL A 102 -15.59 -23.34 0.36
CA VAL A 102 -15.01 -24.53 0.99
C VAL A 102 -16.08 -25.40 1.64
N ASP A 103 -16.12 -26.68 1.23
CA ASP A 103 -16.83 -27.78 1.88
C ASP A 103 -18.32 -27.54 2.17
N MET A 104 -19.02 -26.77 1.33
CA MET A 104 -20.48 -26.57 1.46
C MET A 104 -21.27 -27.78 0.93
N GLN A 105 -20.94 -28.97 1.44
CA GLN A 105 -21.46 -30.27 1.04
C GLN A 105 -22.54 -30.76 2.02
N ASN A 106 -23.40 -31.69 1.56
CA ASN A 106 -24.48 -32.28 2.37
C ASN A 106 -23.99 -32.86 3.71
N TYR A 107 -22.82 -33.49 3.75
CA TYR A 107 -22.25 -34.03 4.99
C TYR A 107 -22.07 -32.98 6.09
N PHE A 108 -21.77 -31.73 5.73
CA PHE A 108 -21.51 -30.66 6.70
C PHE A 108 -22.76 -29.88 7.08
N LEU A 109 -23.71 -29.73 6.15
CA LEU A 109 -24.85 -28.81 6.31
C LEU A 109 -26.19 -29.52 6.47
N HIS A 110 -26.34 -30.74 5.94
CA HIS A 110 -27.62 -31.42 5.97
C HIS A 110 -27.92 -31.92 7.40
N PRO A 111 -29.14 -31.67 7.96
CA PRO A 111 -29.50 -32.04 9.33
C PRO A 111 -29.38 -33.53 9.67
N ILE A 112 -29.38 -34.41 8.66
CA ILE A 112 -29.15 -35.86 8.85
C ILE A 112 -27.75 -36.13 9.43
N TYR A 113 -26.75 -35.33 9.07
CA TYR A 113 -25.37 -35.53 9.50
C TYR A 113 -24.94 -34.58 10.62
N ARG A 114 -25.37 -33.32 10.57
CA ARG A 114 -24.88 -32.26 11.46
C ARG A 114 -25.97 -31.26 11.79
N ASP A 115 -25.99 -30.81 13.04
CA ASP A 115 -26.66 -29.56 13.41
C ASP A 115 -25.66 -28.41 13.25
N HIS A 116 -25.54 -27.90 12.02
CA HIS A 116 -24.57 -26.87 11.67
C HIS A 116 -25.24 -25.51 11.43
N ALA A 117 -25.91 -24.96 12.45
CA ALA A 117 -26.65 -23.71 12.36
C ALA A 117 -25.85 -22.53 11.73
N ALA A 118 -24.60 -22.33 12.14
CA ALA A 118 -23.75 -21.26 11.58
C ALA A 118 -23.39 -21.47 10.09
N GLY A 119 -23.24 -22.73 9.66
CA GLY A 119 -22.94 -23.07 8.27
C GLY A 119 -24.16 -22.88 7.37
N LEU A 120 -25.36 -23.22 7.88
CA LEU A 120 -26.62 -22.93 7.22
C LEU A 120 -26.87 -21.41 7.11
N ALA A 121 -26.57 -20.65 8.15
CA ALA A 121 -26.68 -19.19 8.14
C ALA A 121 -25.76 -18.52 7.10
N ALA A 122 -24.64 -19.15 6.74
CA ALA A 122 -23.71 -18.65 5.73
C ALA A 122 -24.20 -18.87 4.27
N VAL A 123 -25.20 -19.73 4.03
CA VAL A 123 -25.64 -20.09 2.67
C VAL A 123 -26.17 -18.88 1.90
N ASP A 124 -27.10 -18.11 2.47
CA ASP A 124 -27.70 -16.95 1.79
C ASP A 124 -26.66 -15.84 1.51
N PRO A 125 -25.79 -15.46 2.46
CA PRO A 125 -24.65 -14.59 2.19
C PRO A 125 -23.75 -15.08 1.04
N ILE A 126 -23.42 -16.38 0.99
CA ILE A 126 -22.62 -16.96 -0.10
C ILE A 126 -23.34 -16.80 -1.44
N LEU A 127 -24.64 -17.10 -1.52
CA LEU A 127 -25.41 -16.96 -2.75
C LEU A 127 -25.42 -15.51 -3.27
N LYS A 128 -25.50 -14.54 -2.36
CA LYS A 128 -25.40 -13.11 -2.68
C LYS A 128 -24.03 -12.76 -3.26
N VAL A 129 -22.95 -13.24 -2.63
CA VAL A 129 -21.57 -13.03 -3.10
C VAL A 129 -21.34 -13.70 -4.46
N VAL A 130 -21.82 -14.93 -4.66
CA VAL A 130 -21.76 -15.65 -5.95
C VAL A 130 -22.42 -14.83 -7.06
N CYS A 131 -23.60 -14.26 -6.81
CA CYS A 131 -24.28 -13.39 -7.77
C CYS A 131 -23.42 -12.16 -8.11
N ARG A 132 -22.81 -11.52 -7.10
CA ARG A 132 -21.92 -10.38 -7.32
C ARG A 132 -20.67 -10.77 -8.11
N CYS A 133 -20.02 -11.89 -7.77
CA CYS A 133 -18.85 -12.40 -8.48
C CYS A 133 -19.13 -12.60 -9.97
N ARG A 134 -20.27 -13.20 -10.32
CA ARG A 134 -20.68 -13.40 -11.72
C ARG A 134 -20.83 -12.09 -12.48
N LYS A 135 -21.50 -11.10 -11.88
CA LYS A 135 -21.65 -9.76 -12.47
C LYS A 135 -20.30 -9.12 -12.78
N GLU A 136 -19.30 -9.36 -11.93
CA GLU A 136 -17.96 -8.77 -12.07
C GLU A 136 -16.95 -9.69 -12.76
N SER A 137 -17.39 -10.86 -13.24
CA SER A 137 -16.53 -11.87 -13.88
C SER A 137 -15.41 -12.39 -12.95
N ILE A 138 -15.63 -12.40 -11.65
CA ILE A 138 -14.76 -13.06 -10.67
C ILE A 138 -15.02 -14.56 -10.76
N GLN A 139 -13.95 -15.35 -10.91
CA GLN A 139 -14.05 -16.80 -11.03
C GLN A 139 -14.56 -17.41 -9.71
N ILE A 140 -15.47 -18.37 -9.81
CA ILE A 140 -15.96 -19.15 -8.66
C ILE A 140 -15.32 -20.53 -8.69
N ALA A 141 -14.83 -20.98 -7.53
CA ALA A 141 -14.22 -22.27 -7.29
C ALA A 141 -14.88 -22.97 -6.09
N TRP A 142 -15.56 -24.07 -6.36
CA TRP A 142 -16.12 -24.97 -5.36
C TRP A 142 -15.04 -25.97 -4.92
N LEU A 143 -14.54 -25.81 -3.70
CA LEU A 143 -13.51 -26.67 -3.12
C LEU A 143 -14.18 -27.64 -2.15
N SER A 144 -14.20 -28.92 -2.48
CA SER A 144 -14.97 -29.94 -1.76
C SER A 144 -14.10 -31.13 -1.37
N TRP A 145 -14.46 -31.85 -0.32
CA TRP A 145 -13.86 -33.16 -0.09
C TRP A 145 -14.30 -34.15 -1.17
N GLY A 146 -13.34 -34.83 -1.78
CA GLY A 146 -13.56 -35.86 -2.79
C GLY A 146 -12.64 -37.05 -2.59
N ILE A 147 -12.93 -37.86 -1.57
CA ILE A 147 -12.12 -39.03 -1.23
C ILE A 147 -12.34 -40.13 -2.26
N THR A 148 -11.29 -40.87 -2.59
CA THR A 148 -11.34 -42.06 -3.46
C THR A 148 -10.66 -43.22 -2.74
N ASP A 149 -10.88 -44.44 -3.22
CA ASP A 149 -10.21 -45.63 -2.66
C ASP A 149 -8.68 -45.52 -2.68
N HIS A 150 -8.12 -44.91 -3.73
CA HIS A 150 -6.69 -44.65 -3.82
C HIS A 150 -6.18 -43.73 -2.70
N HIS A 151 -6.97 -42.71 -2.33
CA HIS A 151 -6.59 -41.78 -1.26
C HIS A 151 -6.51 -42.45 0.11
N LEU A 152 -7.38 -43.44 0.39
CA LEU A 152 -7.38 -44.17 1.67
C LEU A 152 -6.05 -44.88 1.94
N GLN A 153 -5.38 -45.37 0.90
CA GLN A 153 -4.10 -46.07 1.02
C GLN A 153 -2.94 -45.12 1.38
N SER A 154 -3.08 -43.83 1.08
CA SER A 154 -2.07 -42.79 1.32
C SER A 154 -2.25 -42.02 2.65
N HIS A 155 -3.34 -42.27 3.37
CA HIS A 155 -3.64 -41.57 4.62
C HIS A 155 -2.97 -42.26 5.81
N GLY A 156 -2.31 -41.47 6.69
CA GLY A 156 -1.83 -41.97 7.98
C GLY A 156 -2.98 -42.53 8.85
N SER A 157 -2.65 -43.49 9.71
CA SER A 157 -3.62 -44.35 10.41
C SER A 157 -4.71 -43.60 11.20
N SER A 158 -4.37 -42.49 11.86
CA SER A 158 -5.34 -41.68 12.63
C SER A 158 -6.42 -41.04 11.74
N ARG A 159 -6.08 -40.74 10.49
CA ARG A 159 -6.96 -40.08 9.51
C ARG A 159 -7.82 -41.10 8.78
N ALA A 160 -7.21 -42.22 8.36
CA ALA A 160 -7.94 -43.36 7.82
C ALA A 160 -9.03 -43.84 8.79
N LYS A 161 -8.71 -43.93 10.09
CA LYS A 161 -9.68 -44.29 11.15
C LYS A 161 -10.86 -43.31 11.25
N ARG A 162 -10.65 -41.98 11.23
CA ARG A 162 -11.75 -41.00 11.29
C ARG A 162 -12.62 -41.02 10.03
N ILE A 163 -12.03 -41.19 8.84
CA ILE A 163 -12.76 -41.27 7.57
C ILE A 163 -13.59 -42.56 7.52
N GLN A 164 -13.02 -43.69 7.95
CA GLN A 164 -13.71 -44.98 8.00
C GLN A 164 -14.81 -45.04 9.08
N GLN A 165 -14.63 -44.37 10.22
CA GLN A 165 -15.64 -44.31 11.28
C GLN A 165 -16.86 -43.43 10.92
N ALA A 166 -16.71 -42.49 9.98
CA ALA A 166 -17.79 -41.62 9.54
C ALA A 166 -18.64 -42.22 8.39
N ALA A 167 -18.27 -43.39 7.87
CA ALA A 167 -19.09 -44.14 6.92
C ALA A 167 -20.22 -44.84 7.70
N TRP A 168 -21.33 -44.15 7.95
CA TRP A 168 -22.46 -44.70 8.70
C TRP A 168 -23.71 -44.84 7.83
N ASP A 169 -24.40 -45.97 8.05
CA ASP A 169 -25.65 -46.50 7.48
C ASP A 169 -25.56 -47.41 6.24
N GLY A 170 -24.48 -47.37 5.45
CA GLY A 170 -24.31 -48.27 4.30
C GLY A 170 -25.26 -48.02 3.12
N THR A 171 -26.13 -47.00 3.19
CA THR A 171 -27.11 -46.66 2.14
C THR A 171 -26.71 -45.44 1.32
N GLN A 172 -25.82 -44.57 1.82
CA GLN A 172 -25.43 -43.31 1.18
C GLN A 172 -23.98 -43.25 0.66
N GLY A 173 -23.25 -44.38 0.69
CA GLY A 173 -21.86 -44.50 0.24
C GLY A 173 -20.82 -44.14 1.32
N GLY A 174 -19.54 -44.05 0.93
CA GLY A 174 -18.43 -43.71 1.84
C GLY A 174 -18.48 -42.26 2.33
N CYS A 175 -17.94 -41.98 3.52
CA CYS A 175 -17.90 -40.61 4.06
C CYS A 175 -17.07 -39.69 3.16
N LEU A 176 -17.70 -38.66 2.59
CA LEU A 176 -17.08 -37.68 1.69
C LEU A 176 -16.39 -38.32 0.47
N PHE A 177 -16.88 -39.48 0.04
CA PHE A 177 -16.39 -40.13 -1.16
C PHE A 177 -16.85 -39.39 -2.40
N LYS A 178 -16.01 -39.34 -3.42
CA LYS A 178 -16.38 -38.67 -4.66
C LYS A 178 -17.62 -39.35 -5.26
N ARG A 179 -18.59 -38.54 -5.70
CA ARG A 179 -19.87 -38.97 -6.31
C ARG A 179 -20.86 -39.67 -5.37
N THR A 180 -20.70 -39.51 -4.06
CA THR A 180 -21.74 -39.90 -3.09
C THR A 180 -22.54 -38.68 -2.66
N TRP A 181 -23.81 -38.88 -2.29
CA TRP A 181 -24.73 -37.78 -1.97
C TRP A 181 -24.22 -36.88 -0.85
N ASN A 182 -23.60 -37.46 0.19
CA ASN A 182 -23.00 -36.70 1.29
C ASN A 182 -21.82 -35.80 0.85
N ALA A 183 -21.17 -36.11 -0.27
CA ALA A 183 -20.10 -35.31 -0.87
C ALA A 183 -20.60 -34.35 -1.96
N GLU A 184 -21.89 -34.37 -2.29
CA GLU A 184 -22.45 -33.36 -3.19
C GLU A 184 -22.63 -32.02 -2.46
N LEU A 185 -22.63 -30.93 -3.22
CA LEU A 185 -22.99 -29.61 -2.71
C LEU A 185 -24.38 -29.63 -2.09
N TYR A 186 -24.56 -28.86 -1.02
CA TYR A 186 -25.85 -28.65 -0.38
C TYR A 186 -26.83 -27.95 -1.33
N GLU A 187 -28.10 -28.37 -1.32
CA GLU A 187 -29.07 -28.13 -2.39
C GLU A 187 -29.17 -26.68 -2.90
N PRO A 188 -29.27 -25.63 -2.06
CA PRO A 188 -29.32 -24.25 -2.53
C PRO A 188 -28.07 -23.81 -3.31
N LEU A 189 -26.90 -24.30 -2.89
CA LEU A 189 -25.62 -23.99 -3.52
C LEU A 189 -25.40 -24.84 -4.78
N LYS A 190 -25.85 -26.09 -4.77
CA LYS A 190 -25.90 -26.95 -5.95
C LYS A 190 -26.75 -26.32 -7.07
N ALA A 191 -27.92 -25.80 -6.72
CA ALA A 191 -28.80 -25.11 -7.65
C ALA A 191 -28.20 -23.79 -8.18
N ALA A 192 -27.38 -23.13 -7.37
CA ALA A 192 -26.70 -21.91 -7.75
C ALA A 192 -25.46 -22.14 -8.62
N ALA A 193 -24.85 -23.32 -8.59
CA ALA A 193 -23.66 -23.64 -9.37
C ALA A 193 -23.95 -23.66 -10.87
N GLN A 194 -23.02 -23.14 -11.69
CA GLN A 194 -23.23 -22.96 -13.13
C GLN A 194 -22.11 -23.56 -13.98
N LEU A 195 -22.42 -23.79 -15.26
CA LEU A 195 -21.43 -24.14 -16.28
C LEU A 195 -20.44 -22.98 -16.44
N GLY A 196 -19.18 -23.21 -16.05
CA GLY A 196 -18.13 -22.18 -15.98
C GLY A 196 -17.55 -21.98 -14.57
N ASP A 197 -18.25 -22.44 -13.53
CA ASP A 197 -17.66 -22.56 -12.20
C ASP A 197 -16.61 -23.70 -12.18
N LEU A 198 -15.62 -23.58 -11.31
CA LEU A 198 -14.57 -24.59 -11.13
C LEU A 198 -14.92 -25.51 -9.97
N PHE A 199 -14.59 -26.78 -10.09
CA PHE A 199 -14.82 -27.78 -9.05
C PHE A 199 -13.51 -28.50 -8.76
N PHE A 200 -13.07 -28.42 -7.51
CA PHE A 200 -11.83 -29.03 -7.05
C PHE A 200 -12.12 -29.98 -5.89
N ASP A 201 -11.58 -31.18 -5.99
CA ASP A 201 -11.57 -32.14 -4.90
C ASP A 201 -10.30 -31.94 -4.06
N LYS A 202 -10.45 -31.88 -2.74
CA LYS A 202 -9.34 -31.99 -1.79
C LYS A 202 -9.46 -33.25 -0.96
N THR A 203 -8.31 -33.72 -0.50
CA THR A 203 -8.20 -34.87 0.40
C THR A 203 -7.68 -34.49 1.78
N ARG A 204 -7.33 -33.21 1.95
CA ARG A 204 -6.83 -32.63 3.18
C ARG A 204 -7.74 -31.51 3.68
N MET A 205 -7.45 -30.96 4.86
CA MET A 205 -8.25 -29.86 5.41
C MET A 205 -8.12 -28.64 4.50
N SER A 206 -6.87 -28.25 4.22
CA SER A 206 -6.54 -27.26 3.20
C SER A 206 -6.59 -27.87 1.80
N GLY A 207 -7.06 -27.11 0.82
CA GLY A 207 -6.94 -27.42 -0.61
C GLY A 207 -5.64 -26.91 -1.27
N LEU A 208 -4.73 -26.34 -0.49
CA LEU A 208 -3.48 -25.71 -0.96
C LEU A 208 -2.23 -26.24 -0.25
N TRP A 209 -2.36 -27.34 0.50
CA TRP A 209 -1.30 -27.92 1.31
C TRP A 209 -0.11 -28.47 0.50
N SER A 210 -0.27 -28.63 -0.82
CA SER A 210 0.74 -29.12 -1.75
C SER A 210 0.62 -28.41 -3.08
N THR A 211 1.76 -28.24 -3.77
CA THR A 211 1.79 -27.68 -5.12
C THR A 211 1.11 -28.58 -6.17
N ALA A 212 0.91 -29.85 -5.84
CA ALA A 212 0.21 -30.84 -6.67
C ALA A 212 -1.32 -30.81 -6.51
N GLU A 213 -1.87 -29.97 -5.60
CA GLU A 213 -3.31 -29.85 -5.48
C GLU A 213 -3.90 -29.13 -6.71
N PRO A 214 -5.02 -29.61 -7.28
CA PRO A 214 -5.61 -29.03 -8.49
C PRO A 214 -5.94 -27.52 -8.38
N LEU A 215 -6.40 -27.07 -7.21
CA LEU A 215 -6.64 -25.65 -6.95
C LEU A 215 -5.33 -24.86 -7.00
N HIS A 216 -4.27 -25.37 -6.40
CA HIS A 216 -2.96 -24.71 -6.41
C HIS A 216 -2.43 -24.56 -7.84
N GLU A 217 -2.48 -25.64 -8.63
CA GLU A 217 -2.06 -25.62 -10.04
C GLU A 217 -2.87 -24.61 -10.86
N TYR A 218 -4.19 -24.60 -10.72
CA TYR A 218 -5.06 -23.64 -11.40
C TYR A 218 -4.69 -22.18 -11.05
N LEU A 219 -4.56 -21.86 -9.76
CA LEU A 219 -4.29 -20.49 -9.31
C LEU A 219 -2.94 -19.99 -9.81
N ARG A 220 -1.92 -20.86 -9.85
CA ARG A 220 -0.59 -20.51 -10.37
C ARG A 220 -0.60 -20.34 -11.89
N THR A 221 -1.19 -21.27 -12.63
CA THR A 221 -1.21 -21.25 -14.11
C THR A 221 -2.04 -20.09 -14.66
N THR A 222 -3.10 -19.70 -13.96
CA THR A 222 -3.96 -18.57 -14.35
C THR A 222 -3.59 -17.25 -13.69
N LEU A 223 -2.44 -17.21 -13.00
CA LEU A 223 -1.85 -16.01 -12.37
C LEU A 223 -2.83 -15.26 -11.45
N LYS A 224 -3.67 -16.00 -10.74
CA LYS A 224 -4.60 -15.43 -9.75
C LYS A 224 -3.83 -14.91 -8.55
N LYS A 225 -4.27 -13.77 -8.03
CA LYS A 225 -3.57 -12.99 -7.00
C LYS A 225 -4.37 -12.88 -5.71
N THR A 226 -5.66 -12.62 -5.80
CA THR A 226 -6.52 -12.42 -4.62
C THR A 226 -7.55 -13.54 -4.49
N LEU A 227 -7.64 -14.12 -3.29
CA LEU A 227 -8.55 -15.22 -2.97
C LEU A 227 -9.57 -14.76 -1.93
N LEU A 228 -10.85 -14.85 -2.29
CA LEU A 228 -11.98 -14.60 -1.40
C LEU A 228 -12.45 -15.94 -0.84
N PHE A 229 -12.56 -16.07 0.48
CA PHE A 229 -12.87 -17.34 1.14
C PHE A 229 -14.24 -17.31 1.80
N ALA A 230 -14.98 -18.40 1.56
CA ALA A 230 -16.27 -18.69 2.17
C ALA A 230 -16.37 -20.19 2.48
N GLY A 231 -17.35 -20.58 3.30
CA GLY A 231 -17.71 -21.97 3.55
C GLY A 231 -17.45 -22.45 4.97
N VAL A 232 -17.26 -23.76 5.14
CA VAL A 232 -17.18 -24.40 6.46
C VAL A 232 -15.99 -25.37 6.55
N ASN A 233 -15.44 -25.67 7.74
CA ASN A 233 -15.61 -24.94 8.99
C ASN A 233 -14.62 -23.76 9.07
N THR A 234 -15.04 -22.62 9.62
CA THR A 234 -14.23 -21.40 9.72
C THR A 234 -12.82 -21.66 10.28
N ASP A 235 -12.72 -22.31 11.44
CA ASP A 235 -11.47 -22.59 12.19
C ASP A 235 -10.68 -23.80 11.68
N GLN A 236 -11.16 -24.46 10.63
CA GLN A 236 -10.62 -25.74 10.16
C GLN A 236 -10.27 -25.69 8.67
N CYS A 237 -11.18 -26.09 7.78
CA CYS A 237 -10.88 -26.18 6.35
C CYS A 237 -10.73 -24.79 5.73
N VAL A 238 -11.54 -23.82 6.15
CA VAL A 238 -11.42 -22.43 5.67
C VAL A 238 -10.11 -21.81 6.17
N PHE A 239 -9.89 -21.75 7.49
CA PHE A 239 -8.67 -21.20 8.07
C PHE A 239 -7.41 -21.94 7.60
N GLY A 240 -7.45 -23.27 7.51
CA GLY A 240 -6.32 -24.06 7.00
C GLY A 240 -6.00 -23.73 5.54
N THR A 241 -7.00 -23.56 4.69
CA THR A 241 -6.77 -23.15 3.29
C THR A 241 -6.24 -21.71 3.22
N ILE A 242 -6.75 -20.79 4.05
CA ILE A 242 -6.23 -19.41 4.14
C ILE A 242 -4.77 -19.39 4.62
N SER A 243 -4.44 -20.17 5.65
CA SER A 243 -3.09 -20.22 6.20
C SER A 243 -2.07 -20.71 5.17
N ASP A 244 -2.42 -21.74 4.38
CA ASP A 244 -1.57 -22.19 3.28
C ASP A 244 -1.53 -21.17 2.14
N ALA A 245 -2.67 -20.56 1.77
CA ALA A 245 -2.71 -19.54 0.74
C ALA A 245 -1.80 -18.35 1.07
N TYR A 246 -1.88 -17.86 2.30
CA TYR A 246 -1.02 -16.81 2.84
C TYR A 246 0.46 -17.22 2.78
N SER A 247 0.79 -18.44 3.21
CA SER A 247 2.17 -18.95 3.20
C SER A 247 2.75 -19.06 1.79
N TRP A 248 1.90 -19.33 0.80
CA TRP A 248 2.25 -19.36 -0.62
C TRP A 248 2.25 -17.98 -1.30
N GLY A 249 1.81 -16.92 -0.60
CA GLY A 249 1.87 -15.54 -1.06
C GLY A 249 0.64 -15.02 -1.82
N TRP A 250 -0.53 -15.65 -1.66
CA TRP A 250 -1.79 -15.09 -2.18
C TRP A 250 -2.40 -14.07 -1.23
N ASP A 251 -3.06 -13.06 -1.79
CA ASP A 251 -3.80 -12.10 -0.97
C ASP A 251 -5.09 -12.77 -0.48
N CYS A 252 -5.26 -12.87 0.84
CA CYS A 252 -6.37 -13.61 1.43
C CYS A 252 -7.44 -12.65 1.96
N VAL A 253 -8.70 -12.91 1.60
CA VAL A 253 -9.87 -12.17 2.13
C VAL A 253 -10.88 -13.19 2.66
N MET A 254 -11.16 -13.20 3.96
CA MET A 254 -12.25 -13.99 4.53
C MET A 254 -13.55 -13.18 4.53
N LEU A 255 -14.62 -13.79 4.03
CA LEU A 255 -15.97 -13.23 4.11
C LEU A 255 -16.66 -13.78 5.35
N SER A 256 -16.66 -13.01 6.45
CA SER A 256 -16.93 -13.51 7.81
C SER A 256 -18.33 -14.12 8.00
N ASP A 257 -19.35 -13.49 7.42
CA ASP A 257 -20.74 -13.98 7.43
C ASP A 257 -21.02 -15.01 6.31
N CYS A 258 -20.04 -15.26 5.44
CA CYS A 258 -20.05 -16.37 4.50
C CYS A 258 -19.28 -17.59 5.04
N THR A 259 -18.82 -17.58 6.29
CA THR A 259 -18.18 -18.72 6.93
C THR A 259 -18.91 -19.11 8.21
N GLY A 260 -18.85 -20.39 8.57
CA GLY A 260 -19.45 -20.88 9.81
C GLY A 260 -18.66 -22.01 10.43
N THR A 261 -18.73 -22.15 11.76
CA THR A 261 -18.21 -23.32 12.47
C THR A 261 -19.15 -23.81 13.56
N MET A 262 -19.03 -25.11 13.90
CA MET A 262 -19.67 -25.74 15.06
C MET A 262 -18.74 -25.78 16.28
N THR A 263 -17.49 -25.33 16.14
CA THR A 263 -16.57 -25.25 17.28
C THR A 263 -17.01 -24.11 18.18
N ASP A 264 -17.81 -24.42 19.20
CA ASP A 264 -17.97 -23.56 20.36
C ASP A 264 -16.59 -23.32 21.00
N LEU A 265 -16.41 -22.24 21.78
CA LEU A 265 -15.13 -21.66 22.28
C LEU A 265 -14.62 -20.43 21.48
N ASN A 266 -15.52 -19.61 20.94
CA ASN A 266 -15.18 -18.39 20.19
C ASN A 266 -14.28 -18.64 18.97
N ALA A 267 -14.32 -19.85 18.40
CA ALA A 267 -13.43 -20.25 17.32
C ALA A 267 -13.63 -19.38 16.06
N GLN A 268 -14.87 -18.96 15.77
CA GLN A 268 -15.18 -18.00 14.71
C GLN A 268 -14.41 -16.69 14.90
N ALA A 269 -14.62 -16.01 16.03
CA ALA A 269 -14.01 -14.72 16.34
C ALA A 269 -12.48 -14.80 16.38
N LEU A 270 -11.91 -15.87 16.93
CA LEU A 270 -10.47 -16.08 16.95
C LEU A 270 -9.90 -16.25 15.53
N SER A 271 -10.58 -17.01 14.68
CA SER A 271 -10.15 -17.22 13.29
C SER A 271 -10.20 -15.93 12.50
N GLU A 272 -11.28 -15.16 12.62
CA GLU A 272 -11.43 -13.83 12.01
C GLU A 272 -10.34 -12.87 12.49
N TYR A 273 -10.07 -12.82 13.80
CA TYR A 273 -9.02 -11.99 14.37
C TYR A 273 -7.64 -12.35 13.80
N ASN A 274 -7.30 -13.63 13.75
CA ASN A 274 -6.02 -14.09 13.21
C ASN A 274 -5.88 -13.75 11.72
N VAL A 275 -6.95 -13.89 10.94
CA VAL A 275 -6.93 -13.53 9.52
C VAL A 275 -6.72 -12.03 9.35
N ALA A 276 -7.53 -11.20 10.03
CA ALA A 276 -7.50 -9.74 9.93
C ALA A 276 -6.17 -9.13 10.39
N THR A 277 -5.48 -9.76 11.33
CA THR A 277 -4.26 -9.19 11.92
C THR A 277 -2.97 -9.73 11.31
N ASN A 278 -2.97 -10.96 10.78
CA ASN A 278 -1.73 -11.62 10.38
C ASN A 278 -1.71 -12.18 8.95
N MET A 279 -2.87 -12.51 8.35
CA MET A 279 -2.90 -13.32 7.13
C MET A 279 -3.57 -12.64 5.93
N GLY A 280 -4.29 -11.53 6.16
CA GLY A 280 -4.97 -10.79 5.11
C GLY A 280 -6.09 -9.92 5.63
N PHE A 281 -7.25 -9.99 4.99
CA PHE A 281 -8.38 -9.10 5.23
C PHE A 281 -9.63 -9.88 5.63
N VAL A 282 -10.51 -9.21 6.37
CA VAL A 282 -11.85 -9.70 6.67
C VAL A 282 -12.87 -8.68 6.17
N ALA A 283 -13.92 -9.14 5.53
CA ALA A 283 -15.04 -8.33 5.06
C ALA A 283 -16.35 -9.11 5.25
N THR A 284 -17.49 -8.43 5.21
CA THR A 284 -18.80 -9.10 5.14
C THR A 284 -19.27 -9.28 3.70
N SER A 285 -20.27 -10.13 3.49
CA SER A 285 -20.98 -10.28 2.22
C SER A 285 -21.60 -8.95 1.78
N ASN A 286 -22.01 -8.10 2.73
CA ASN A 286 -22.54 -6.76 2.46
C ASN A 286 -21.45 -5.79 2.01
N ASP A 287 -20.30 -5.78 2.69
CA ASP A 287 -19.12 -4.97 2.32
C ASP A 287 -18.73 -5.29 0.86
N PHE A 288 -18.60 -6.58 0.55
CA PHE A 288 -18.25 -7.05 -0.78
C PHE A 288 -19.33 -6.76 -1.83
N SER A 289 -20.60 -7.03 -1.51
CA SER A 289 -21.71 -6.84 -2.46
C SER A 289 -21.98 -5.37 -2.75
N SER A 290 -21.60 -4.47 -1.86
CA SER A 290 -21.75 -3.02 -2.02
C SER A 290 -20.51 -2.36 -2.66
N ALA A 291 -19.46 -3.14 -2.93
CA ALA A 291 -18.21 -2.64 -3.46
C ALA A 291 -18.41 -1.83 -4.76
N ALA A 292 -17.76 -0.68 -4.85
CA ALA A 292 -17.83 0.20 -6.01
C ALA A 292 -16.84 -0.26 -7.09
N LEU A 293 -17.30 -0.34 -8.35
CA LEU A 293 -16.41 -0.60 -9.48
C LEU A 293 -15.81 0.74 -9.94
N ALA A 294 -14.48 0.84 -9.88
CA ALA A 294 -13.71 1.97 -10.38
C ALA A 294 -12.95 1.54 -11.65
N LEU A 295 -13.23 2.23 -12.77
CA LEU A 295 -12.49 2.09 -14.01
C LEU A 295 -11.47 3.24 -14.08
N LYS A 296 -10.18 2.90 -14.20
CA LYS A 296 -9.18 3.88 -14.62
C LYS A 296 -9.45 4.18 -16.10
N LYS A 297 -9.67 5.45 -16.47
CA LYS A 297 -9.76 5.82 -17.89
C LYS A 297 -8.48 5.37 -18.59
N ALA A 298 -8.61 4.64 -19.69
CA ALA A 298 -7.48 4.14 -20.45
C ALA A 298 -6.68 5.32 -21.02
N GLU A 299 -5.48 5.55 -20.49
CA GLU A 299 -4.43 6.21 -21.26
C GLU A 299 -3.84 5.17 -22.20
N ILE A 300 -3.84 5.48 -23.49
CA ILE A 300 -3.27 4.64 -24.54
C ILE A 300 -1.76 4.64 -24.36
N ILE A 301 -1.21 3.56 -23.80
CA ILE A 301 0.24 3.35 -23.68
C ILE A 301 0.64 2.33 -24.76
N PRO A 302 1.56 2.67 -25.68
CA PRO A 302 2.13 1.72 -26.62
C PRO A 302 2.90 0.63 -25.86
N THR A 303 2.63 -0.62 -26.21
CA THR A 303 3.25 -1.83 -25.66
C THR A 303 4.78 -1.82 -25.76
N GLY A 304 5.46 -1.99 -24.63
CA GLY A 304 6.90 -2.24 -24.53
C GLY A 304 7.30 -2.65 -23.12
N THR A 305 7.38 -3.96 -22.88
CA THR A 305 7.82 -4.63 -21.64
C THR A 305 9.29 -4.35 -21.28
N SER A 306 9.58 -4.10 -20.00
CA SER A 306 10.41 -4.94 -19.13
C SER A 306 11.13 -4.16 -18.01
N LEU A 307 10.85 -4.57 -16.76
CA LEU A 307 11.70 -4.65 -15.56
C LEU A 307 13.01 -3.83 -15.52
N LEU A 308 13.20 -3.03 -14.46
CA LEU A 308 14.44 -2.98 -13.69
C LEU A 308 14.23 -2.30 -12.32
N LEU A 309 14.53 -3.04 -11.25
CA LEU A 309 14.58 -2.59 -9.86
C LEU A 309 15.64 -1.50 -9.66
N SER A 310 15.35 -0.45 -8.88
CA SER A 310 16.39 0.24 -8.12
C SER A 310 15.95 0.49 -6.68
N HIS A 311 16.83 0.11 -5.76
CA HIS A 311 16.66 0.21 -4.33
C HIS A 311 16.72 1.68 -3.89
N GLN A 312 15.73 2.17 -3.15
CA GLN A 312 15.87 3.41 -2.40
C GLN A 312 15.31 3.27 -0.99
N THR A 313 16.18 3.46 -0.01
CA THR A 313 15.93 3.42 1.43
C THR A 313 14.97 4.53 1.89
N PRO A 314 14.14 4.31 2.93
CA PRO A 314 13.22 5.32 3.45
C PRO A 314 13.96 6.51 4.09
N ILE A 315 13.63 7.73 3.65
CA ILE A 315 14.26 8.99 4.05
C ILE A 315 13.75 9.43 5.44
N SER A 316 14.69 9.78 6.33
CA SER A 316 14.40 10.23 7.69
C SER A 316 13.86 11.66 7.75
N ARG A 317 12.78 11.80 8.54
CA ARG A 317 12.09 13.01 9.02
C ARG A 317 13.01 14.22 9.28
N ALA A 318 12.75 15.37 8.64
CA ALA A 318 13.03 16.71 9.18
C ALA A 318 12.31 17.87 8.43
N ASN A 319 11.30 18.49 9.08
CA ASN A 319 10.94 19.92 9.14
C ASN A 319 10.88 20.82 7.86
N MET A 320 10.02 20.50 6.88
CA MET A 320 9.68 21.40 5.74
C MET A 320 8.33 22.15 5.85
N THR A 321 7.52 21.86 6.87
CA THR A 321 6.09 22.25 6.98
C THR A 321 5.77 23.75 7.14
N ALA A 322 6.77 24.64 7.17
CA ALA A 322 6.57 26.07 7.37
C ALA A 322 6.48 26.89 6.06
N VAL A 323 6.84 26.32 4.90
CA VAL A 323 7.11 27.09 3.66
C VAL A 323 6.07 26.87 2.57
N VAL A 324 5.70 25.61 2.33
CA VAL A 324 4.69 25.24 1.34
C VAL A 324 3.80 24.16 1.95
N ASP A 325 2.54 24.10 1.50
CA ASP A 325 1.65 23.01 1.89
C ASP A 325 2.22 21.65 1.46
N ASP A 326 1.92 20.60 2.21
CA ASP A 326 2.37 19.25 1.91
C ASP A 326 1.95 18.84 0.48
N PHE A 327 2.91 18.40 -0.34
CA PHE A 327 2.66 17.96 -1.71
C PHE A 327 3.44 16.67 -2.04
N LEU A 328 2.98 15.93 -3.05
CA LEU A 328 3.68 14.73 -3.56
C LEU A 328 4.63 15.15 -4.68
N PRO A 329 5.96 14.97 -4.53
CA PRO A 329 6.89 15.30 -5.60
C PRO A 329 6.69 14.32 -6.76
N SER A 330 6.53 14.86 -7.97
CA SER A 330 6.48 14.10 -9.22
C SER A 330 7.82 14.11 -9.96
N LEU A 331 8.75 14.97 -9.53
CA LEU A 331 10.10 15.09 -10.09
C LEU A 331 11.13 15.08 -8.96
N THR A 332 12.34 14.64 -9.27
CA THR A 332 13.50 14.75 -8.40
C THR A 332 14.32 15.99 -8.77
N LEU A 333 14.64 16.80 -7.76
CA LEU A 333 15.39 18.05 -7.91
C LEU A 333 16.85 17.87 -7.45
N SER A 334 17.76 17.89 -8.43
CA SER A 334 19.20 17.96 -8.20
C SER A 334 19.68 19.40 -8.26
N VAL A 335 20.32 19.87 -7.18
CA VAL A 335 20.89 21.22 -7.06
C VAL A 335 22.39 21.09 -6.82
N ASP A 336 23.19 21.48 -7.80
CA ASP A 336 24.64 21.28 -7.77
C ASP A 336 25.40 22.60 -7.88
N TRP A 337 26.31 22.83 -6.95
CA TRP A 337 27.37 23.84 -7.05
C TRP A 337 28.68 23.13 -7.39
N SER A 338 29.67 23.89 -7.87
CA SER A 338 30.97 23.37 -8.34
C SER A 338 31.72 22.42 -7.38
N LYS A 339 31.42 22.43 -6.08
CA LYS A 339 32.08 21.57 -5.07
C LYS A 339 31.12 20.88 -4.10
N LYS A 340 29.82 21.17 -4.16
CA LYS A 340 28.81 20.72 -3.20
C LYS A 340 27.44 20.63 -3.86
N SER A 341 26.61 19.72 -3.40
CA SER A 341 25.22 19.55 -3.85
C SER A 341 24.27 19.71 -2.66
N ALA A 342 23.00 19.99 -2.96
CA ALA A 342 21.92 19.92 -1.96
C ALA A 342 21.49 18.46 -1.78
N ASP A 343 21.45 18.00 -0.53
CA ASP A 343 21.09 16.63 -0.15
C ASP A 343 20.14 16.70 1.05
N LEU A 344 18.90 17.16 0.76
CA LEU A 344 17.73 17.14 1.65
C LEU A 344 18.05 17.45 3.13
N GLY A 345 18.65 18.61 3.38
CA GLY A 345 18.98 19.09 4.72
C GLY A 345 20.45 18.90 5.12
N ASN A 346 21.34 18.60 4.18
CA ASN A 346 22.76 18.73 4.42
C ASN A 346 23.16 20.20 4.72
N THR A 347 24.24 20.40 5.49
CA THR A 347 24.73 21.75 5.82
C THR A 347 25.83 22.18 4.85
N VAL A 348 25.60 23.25 4.10
CA VAL A 348 26.55 23.81 3.12
C VAL A 348 27.05 25.19 3.59
N LYS A 349 28.37 25.37 3.60
CA LYS A 349 28.98 26.65 4.06
C LYS A 349 28.69 27.77 3.04
N PRO A 350 28.47 29.03 3.48
CA PRO A 350 28.16 30.15 2.59
C PRO A 350 29.14 30.31 1.42
N LYS A 351 30.44 30.07 1.66
CA LYS A 351 31.50 30.14 0.63
C LYS A 351 31.32 29.18 -0.57
N HIS A 352 30.47 28.16 -0.45
CA HIS A 352 30.23 27.16 -1.51
C HIS A 352 28.95 27.41 -2.30
N VAL A 353 28.12 28.36 -1.88
CA VAL A 353 26.81 28.66 -2.48
C VAL A 353 26.72 30.09 -3.02
N GLN A 354 27.89 30.75 -3.21
CA GLN A 354 27.96 32.13 -3.69
C GLN A 354 27.59 32.27 -5.17
N ASN A 355 27.90 31.24 -5.98
CA ASN A 355 27.53 31.19 -7.38
C ASN A 355 26.17 30.49 -7.51
N GLN A 356 25.42 30.82 -8.56
CA GLN A 356 24.18 30.15 -8.91
C GLN A 356 24.43 28.64 -9.13
N PRO A 357 23.59 27.75 -8.58
CA PRO A 357 23.71 26.31 -8.81
C PRO A 357 23.26 25.93 -10.22
N SER A 358 23.80 24.84 -10.75
CA SER A 358 23.16 24.12 -11.85
C SER A 358 21.99 23.32 -11.33
N ILE A 359 20.83 23.44 -11.97
CA ILE A 359 19.65 22.66 -11.62
C ILE A 359 19.39 21.60 -12.67
N THR A 360 19.13 20.38 -12.20
CA THR A 360 18.64 19.31 -13.04
C THR A 360 17.35 18.75 -12.45
N LEU A 361 16.31 18.69 -13.27
CA LEU A 361 15.06 17.99 -12.96
C LEU A 361 15.12 16.61 -13.58
N HIS A 362 14.83 15.59 -12.77
CA HIS A 362 14.77 14.20 -13.17
C HIS A 362 13.33 13.70 -13.04
N ASP A 363 12.84 13.06 -14.11
CA ASP A 363 11.64 12.24 -14.04
C ASP A 363 12.06 10.80 -13.76
N ASP A 364 11.94 10.41 -12.49
CA ASP A 364 12.28 9.06 -12.05
C ASP A 364 11.11 8.07 -12.29
N THR A 365 9.97 8.54 -12.77
CA THR A 365 8.78 7.72 -13.05
C THR A 365 8.73 7.22 -14.49
N SER A 366 9.46 7.87 -15.41
CA SER A 366 9.73 7.38 -16.76
C SER A 366 10.77 8.25 -17.48
N PRO A 367 11.91 7.70 -17.93
CA PRO A 367 12.84 8.43 -18.79
C PRO A 367 12.26 8.78 -20.18
N GLU A 368 11.10 8.21 -20.56
CA GLU A 368 10.57 8.27 -21.92
C GLU A 368 9.25 9.04 -22.09
N THR A 369 8.45 9.27 -21.03
CA THR A 369 7.12 9.90 -21.21
C THR A 369 7.11 11.43 -21.06
N LEU A 370 7.85 12.04 -20.12
CA LEU A 370 7.85 13.51 -19.99
C LEU A 370 8.71 14.25 -21.02
N ALA A 371 9.62 13.56 -21.71
CA ALA A 371 10.37 14.16 -22.82
C ALA A 371 9.47 14.51 -24.02
N SER A 372 8.24 13.99 -24.07
CA SER A 372 7.23 14.32 -25.08
C SER A 372 6.35 15.52 -24.72
N THR A 373 6.37 15.96 -23.46
CA THR A 373 5.66 17.18 -23.03
C THR A 373 6.64 18.34 -23.02
N ASN A 374 6.44 19.33 -23.88
CA ASN A 374 7.23 20.56 -23.95
C ASN A 374 6.89 21.51 -22.77
N MET A 375 6.82 20.96 -21.55
CA MET A 375 6.33 21.62 -20.36
C MET A 375 7.49 22.33 -19.65
N THR A 376 7.28 23.59 -19.31
CA THR A 376 8.26 24.44 -18.63
C THR A 376 7.98 24.50 -17.13
N TYR A 377 9.03 24.42 -16.31
CA TYR A 377 8.94 24.48 -14.86
C TYR A 377 9.51 25.79 -14.31
N VAL A 378 9.06 26.16 -13.11
CA VAL A 378 9.50 27.34 -12.37
C VAL A 378 10.22 26.90 -11.12
N ILE A 379 11.40 27.46 -10.84
CA ILE A 379 12.19 27.17 -9.66
C ILE A 379 12.22 28.40 -8.77
N THR A 380 12.07 28.16 -7.47
CA THR A 380 12.22 29.20 -6.44
C THR A 380 13.19 28.78 -5.35
N LEU A 381 13.87 29.76 -4.75
CA LEU A 381 14.65 29.62 -3.52
C LEU A 381 14.11 30.58 -2.46
N THR A 382 13.74 30.06 -1.29
CA THR A 382 13.18 30.83 -0.17
C THR A 382 13.93 30.54 1.15
N ASP A 383 14.05 31.55 2.00
CA ASP A 383 14.62 31.48 3.36
C ASP A 383 13.53 31.78 4.40
N PRO A 384 12.98 30.76 5.09
CA PRO A 384 11.97 30.95 6.13
C PRO A 384 12.53 31.35 7.50
N ASP A 385 13.86 31.41 7.64
CA ASP A 385 14.53 31.67 8.91
C ASP A 385 15.15 33.09 8.95
N ALA A 386 14.83 33.97 8.00
CA ALA A 386 15.38 35.33 7.94
C ALA A 386 14.67 36.30 8.91
N PRO A 387 15.38 37.21 9.60
CA PRO A 387 16.83 37.37 9.67
C PRO A 387 17.52 36.40 10.63
N SER A 388 16.77 35.75 11.52
CA SER A 388 17.27 34.74 12.45
C SER A 388 16.22 33.66 12.67
N ARG A 389 16.66 32.42 12.82
CA ARG A 389 15.76 31.29 13.07
C ARG A 389 14.93 31.45 14.35
N ASP A 390 15.50 32.09 15.36
CA ASP A 390 14.82 32.31 16.64
C ASP A 390 13.83 33.49 16.59
N ASN A 391 13.97 34.38 15.61
CA ASN A 391 13.09 35.54 15.41
C ASN A 391 13.01 35.89 13.91
N PRO A 392 12.19 35.15 13.13
CA PRO A 392 12.19 35.22 11.66
C PRO A 392 11.29 36.36 11.13
N GLU A 393 11.56 37.60 11.55
CA GLU A 393 10.77 38.80 11.18
C GLU A 393 10.71 39.09 9.68
N TRP A 394 11.63 38.58 8.87
CA TRP A 394 11.66 38.80 7.41
C TRP A 394 11.18 37.57 6.63
N SER A 395 10.64 36.58 7.34
CA SER A 395 10.17 35.35 6.74
C SER A 395 8.84 35.55 6.01
N GLU A 396 8.68 35.05 4.79
CA GLU A 396 9.67 34.34 3.99
C GLU A 396 10.49 35.29 3.10
N MET A 397 11.81 35.04 2.96
CA MET A 397 12.67 35.85 2.11
C MET A 397 12.95 35.18 0.74
N CYS A 398 12.60 35.87 -0.35
CA CYS A 398 12.80 35.41 -1.73
C CYS A 398 14.26 35.59 -2.20
N HIS A 399 14.95 34.47 -2.39
CA HIS A 399 16.35 34.43 -2.82
C HIS A 399 16.51 34.27 -4.33
N TRP A 400 15.63 33.55 -5.02
CA TRP A 400 15.75 33.31 -6.47
C TRP A 400 14.42 32.87 -7.06
N ILE A 401 14.10 33.33 -8.29
CA ILE A 401 13.00 32.82 -9.11
C ILE A 401 13.52 32.68 -10.54
N ALA A 402 13.44 31.48 -11.10
CA ALA A 402 13.83 31.17 -12.46
C ALA A 402 12.72 30.42 -13.19
N ALA A 403 12.46 30.79 -14.43
CA ALA A 403 11.47 30.18 -15.30
C ALA A 403 12.12 29.37 -16.44
N ASN A 404 11.30 28.69 -17.22
CA ASN A 404 11.69 27.96 -18.43
C ASN A 404 12.72 26.84 -18.19
N VAL A 405 12.62 26.17 -17.04
CA VAL A 405 13.47 25.01 -16.73
C VAL A 405 12.82 23.78 -17.37
N SER A 406 13.60 23.01 -18.14
CA SER A 406 13.15 21.76 -18.77
C SER A 406 13.75 20.53 -18.08
N VAL A 407 13.08 19.37 -18.21
CA VAL A 407 13.59 18.08 -17.74
C VAL A 407 14.79 17.65 -18.60
N SER A 408 15.87 17.19 -17.97
CA SER A 408 17.10 16.77 -18.67
C SER A 408 17.08 15.27 -18.98
N GLN A 409 17.30 14.89 -20.24
CA GLN A 409 17.60 13.51 -20.62
C GLN A 409 19.11 13.29 -20.61
N LYS A 410 19.63 12.41 -19.76
CA LYS A 410 20.99 11.86 -19.92
C LYS A 410 21.03 10.33 -19.73
N THR A 411 21.06 9.69 -20.90
CA THR A 411 21.65 8.39 -21.31
C THR A 411 22.55 7.65 -20.30
N VAL A 412 22.29 6.35 -20.12
CA VAL A 412 23.26 5.36 -19.64
C VAL A 412 23.56 4.39 -20.79
N SER A 413 24.83 4.33 -21.23
CA SER A 413 25.32 3.41 -22.26
C SER A 413 26.10 2.25 -21.62
N ILE A 414 25.83 1.00 -22.02
CA ILE A 414 26.67 -0.18 -21.70
C ILE A 414 27.15 -0.83 -23.03
N LEU A 415 28.37 -0.45 -23.46
CA LEU A 415 29.44 -1.15 -24.24
C LEU A 415 29.12 -1.88 -25.60
N PRO A 416 30.13 -2.17 -26.47
CA PRO A 416 31.17 -1.35 -27.11
C PRO A 416 31.16 -1.41 -28.69
N VAL A 417 32.00 -0.57 -29.33
CA VAL A 417 32.51 -0.48 -30.75
C VAL A 417 31.61 0.00 -31.91
N PRO A 418 32.13 0.71 -32.96
CA PRO A 418 33.36 1.52 -33.10
C PRO A 418 33.12 3.00 -33.48
N PHE A 419 34.08 3.82 -33.06
CA PHE A 419 34.61 5.05 -33.66
C PHE A 419 33.94 5.58 -34.95
N PHE A 420 33.23 6.71 -34.84
CA PHE A 420 33.15 7.75 -35.87
C PHE A 420 33.01 9.14 -35.23
N GLU A 421 33.59 10.12 -35.93
CA GLU A 421 34.03 11.45 -35.54
C GLU A 421 32.94 12.46 -35.09
N THR A 422 33.34 13.26 -34.09
CA THR A 422 33.08 14.69 -33.85
C THR A 422 31.78 15.34 -34.38
N ALA A 423 30.99 15.87 -33.46
CA ALA A 423 30.43 17.22 -33.57
C ALA A 423 30.19 17.80 -32.18
N GLU A 424 30.91 18.87 -31.85
CA GLU A 424 30.57 19.77 -30.74
C GLU A 424 29.19 20.35 -31.00
N TYR A 425 28.27 20.19 -30.04
CA TYR A 425 27.03 20.95 -30.02
C TYR A 425 26.90 21.63 -28.65
N GLU A 426 27.36 22.87 -28.60
CA GLU A 426 26.91 23.83 -27.60
C GLU A 426 25.38 23.97 -27.70
N ARG A 427 24.65 23.66 -26.63
CA ARG A 427 23.35 24.29 -26.35
C ARG A 427 23.23 24.56 -24.86
N SER A 428 23.52 25.81 -24.53
CA SER A 428 23.07 26.53 -23.36
C SER A 428 21.54 26.51 -23.26
N SER A 429 21.02 26.16 -22.09
CA SER A 429 19.71 26.62 -21.63
C SER A 429 19.89 27.11 -20.19
N SER A 430 20.42 28.32 -20.06
CA SER A 430 20.36 29.04 -18.79
C SER A 430 18.89 29.38 -18.51
N PRO A 431 18.36 29.15 -17.30
CA PRO A 431 17.00 29.53 -16.94
C PRO A 431 16.76 31.04 -17.12
N ASP A 432 15.54 31.43 -17.46
CA ASP A 432 15.16 32.85 -17.53
C ASP A 432 14.88 33.35 -16.10
N ASP A 433 15.81 34.11 -15.53
CA ASP A 433 15.69 34.64 -14.16
C ASP A 433 14.61 35.74 -14.07
N VAL A 434 13.52 35.46 -13.35
CA VAL A 434 12.48 36.45 -12.99
C VAL A 434 12.95 37.32 -11.82
N VAL A 435 13.66 36.71 -10.87
CA VAL A 435 14.33 37.36 -9.75
C VAL A 435 15.74 36.77 -9.64
N GLU A 436 16.76 37.61 -9.82
CA GLU A 436 18.17 37.21 -9.80
C GLU A 436 18.56 36.42 -8.54
N TYR A 437 19.48 35.46 -8.70
CA TYR A 437 19.99 34.64 -7.61
C TYR A 437 20.70 35.48 -6.54
N LYS A 438 20.14 35.53 -5.34
CA LYS A 438 20.76 36.09 -4.14
C LYS A 438 21.36 34.93 -3.31
N PRO A 439 22.68 34.88 -3.09
CA PRO A 439 23.31 33.73 -2.45
C PRO A 439 22.89 33.59 -0.97
N PRO A 440 22.75 32.35 -0.47
CA PRO A 440 22.57 32.09 0.96
C PRO A 440 23.69 32.70 1.80
N GLY A 441 23.32 33.46 2.82
CA GLY A 441 24.26 34.28 3.59
C GLY A 441 23.70 34.63 4.96
N PRO A 442 23.47 33.65 5.85
CA PRO A 442 22.89 33.89 7.17
C PRO A 442 23.75 34.87 7.97
N PRO A 443 23.15 35.81 8.73
CA PRO A 443 23.89 36.76 9.54
C PRO A 443 24.74 36.08 10.63
N PRO A 444 25.75 36.78 11.19
CA PRO A 444 26.48 36.27 12.35
C PRO A 444 25.57 36.07 13.55
N LYS A 445 25.81 35.01 14.33
CA LYS A 445 25.08 34.69 15.58
C LYS A 445 23.58 34.36 15.43
N THR A 446 23.11 33.98 14.25
CA THR A 446 21.69 33.62 14.00
C THR A 446 21.44 32.12 13.83
N GLY A 447 22.46 31.29 14.07
CA GLY A 447 22.34 29.84 13.93
C GLY A 447 22.30 29.37 12.48
N LYS A 448 21.67 28.20 12.27
CA LYS A 448 21.47 27.60 10.94
C LYS A 448 20.19 28.12 10.32
N HIS A 449 20.28 28.64 9.11
CA HIS A 449 19.13 29.01 8.27
C HIS A 449 18.85 27.92 7.24
N ARG A 450 17.57 27.65 6.99
CA ARG A 450 17.08 26.80 5.91
C ARG A 450 17.00 27.59 4.62
N TYR A 451 17.46 26.99 3.55
CA TYR A 451 17.26 27.50 2.20
C TYR A 451 16.55 26.41 1.41
N VAL A 452 15.29 26.68 1.06
CA VAL A 452 14.38 25.71 0.46
C VAL A 452 14.23 26.01 -1.02
N PHE A 453 14.59 25.03 -1.85
CA PHE A 453 14.34 25.02 -3.27
C PHE A 453 12.99 24.34 -3.54
N LEU A 454 12.12 25.00 -4.30
CA LEU A 454 10.85 24.45 -4.75
C LEU A 454 10.76 24.54 -6.26
N VAL A 455 10.17 23.53 -6.88
CA VAL A 455 9.88 23.47 -8.30
C VAL A 455 8.36 23.45 -8.46
N PHE A 456 7.86 24.27 -9.35
CA PHE A 456 6.44 24.38 -9.66
C PHE A 456 6.15 24.08 -11.12
N ALA A 457 4.98 23.49 -11.34
CA ALA A 457 4.36 23.30 -12.64
C ALA A 457 3.10 24.16 -12.77
N PRO A 458 2.76 24.67 -13.96
CA PRO A 458 1.50 25.39 -14.17
C PRO A 458 0.29 24.47 -13.95
N LYS A 459 -0.69 24.93 -13.18
CA LYS A 459 -1.89 24.16 -12.80
C LYS A 459 -2.74 23.72 -13.98
N ASN A 460 -2.73 24.49 -15.07
CA ASN A 460 -3.47 24.21 -16.30
C ASN A 460 -2.71 23.28 -17.27
N GLY A 461 -1.48 22.87 -16.94
CA GLY A 461 -0.67 22.00 -17.79
C GLY A 461 -0.17 22.68 -19.07
N THR A 462 -0.20 24.01 -19.15
CA THR A 462 0.20 24.74 -20.37
C THR A 462 1.68 24.55 -20.70
N THR A 463 1.96 24.48 -22.00
CA THR A 463 3.32 24.48 -22.58
C THR A 463 3.72 25.87 -23.10
N GLU A 464 2.81 26.84 -23.02
CA GLU A 464 3.08 28.23 -23.39
C GLU A 464 3.95 28.93 -22.34
N PRO A 465 4.78 29.93 -22.72
CA PRO A 465 5.58 30.70 -21.79
C PRO A 465 4.75 31.29 -20.65
N LEU A 466 5.22 31.08 -19.41
CA LEU A 466 4.53 31.56 -18.21
C LEU A 466 4.79 33.05 -17.99
N TYR A 467 3.73 33.85 -17.92
CA TYR A 467 3.80 35.26 -17.54
C TYR A 467 3.77 35.40 -16.01
N LEU A 468 4.91 35.22 -15.36
CA LEU A 468 5.03 35.24 -13.91
C LEU A 468 5.04 36.67 -13.34
N SER A 469 4.32 36.89 -12.24
CA SER A 469 4.39 38.13 -11.48
C SER A 469 5.73 38.23 -10.75
N LYS A 470 6.39 39.39 -10.83
CA LYS A 470 7.62 39.65 -10.07
C LYS A 470 7.27 40.20 -8.68
N PRO A 471 7.74 39.59 -7.59
CA PRO A 471 7.62 40.17 -6.24
C PRO A 471 8.12 41.61 -6.20
N LYS A 472 7.37 42.49 -5.52
CA LYS A 472 7.75 43.91 -5.36
C LYS A 472 9.03 44.09 -4.54
N ASP A 473 9.24 43.20 -3.57
CA ASP A 473 10.43 43.12 -2.72
C ASP A 473 10.73 41.64 -2.41
N ARG A 474 11.92 41.37 -1.88
CA ARG A 474 12.35 40.04 -1.46
C ARG A 474 11.84 39.66 -0.07
N GLN A 475 11.65 40.62 0.83
CA GLN A 475 11.07 40.36 2.15
C GLN A 475 9.58 40.03 2.01
N HIS A 476 9.12 39.01 2.75
CA HIS A 476 7.75 38.48 2.68
C HIS A 476 7.25 38.19 1.26
N TRP A 477 8.17 37.87 0.32
CA TRP A 477 7.84 37.75 -1.10
C TRP A 477 7.11 38.96 -1.70
N GLY A 478 7.32 40.16 -1.15
CA GLY A 478 6.71 41.40 -1.63
C GLY A 478 5.23 41.57 -1.28
N THR A 479 4.66 40.70 -0.45
CA THR A 479 3.27 40.76 0.03
C THR A 479 3.06 41.89 1.04
N GLY A 480 4.10 42.25 1.80
CA GLY A 480 4.06 43.30 2.83
C GLY A 480 3.40 42.86 4.14
N GLU A 481 3.00 41.60 4.28
CA GLU A 481 2.39 41.03 5.49
C GLU A 481 3.28 39.96 6.11
N GLU A 482 3.32 39.92 7.45
CA GLU A 482 4.06 38.90 8.20
C GLU A 482 3.42 37.52 7.97
N GLY A 483 4.21 36.56 7.47
CA GLY A 483 3.73 35.23 7.09
C GLY A 483 3.40 35.06 5.60
N GLY A 484 3.45 36.13 4.79
CA GLY A 484 3.37 36.02 3.33
C GLY A 484 4.64 35.43 2.73
N GLY A 485 4.49 34.54 1.75
CA GLY A 485 5.62 33.75 1.24
C GLY A 485 5.43 33.13 -0.13
N VAL A 486 6.28 32.14 -0.44
CA VAL A 486 6.29 31.46 -1.75
C VAL A 486 4.93 30.82 -2.08
N ARG A 487 4.19 30.42 -1.04
CA ARG A 487 2.85 29.83 -1.13
C ARG A 487 1.83 30.75 -1.81
N ASP A 488 1.74 32.00 -1.36
CA ASP A 488 0.75 32.95 -1.85
C ASP A 488 1.10 33.39 -3.27
N TRP A 489 2.39 33.65 -3.50
CA TRP A 489 2.92 33.95 -4.83
C TRP A 489 2.65 32.82 -5.84
N ALA A 490 2.84 31.55 -5.45
CA ALA A 490 2.54 30.41 -6.31
C ALA A 490 1.03 30.32 -6.62
N LYS A 491 0.16 30.63 -5.65
CA LYS A 491 -1.29 30.67 -5.85
C LYS A 491 -1.72 31.75 -6.85
N GLU A 492 -1.16 32.95 -6.73
CA GLU A 492 -1.43 34.08 -7.64
C GLU A 492 -1.02 33.77 -9.09
N ASN A 493 0.05 32.99 -9.26
CA ASN A 493 0.57 32.57 -10.56
C ASN A 493 0.00 31.23 -11.06
N GLU A 494 -1.01 30.68 -10.39
CA GLU A 494 -1.64 29.39 -10.72
C GLU A 494 -0.63 28.22 -10.83
N LEU A 495 0.33 28.18 -9.90
CA LEU A 495 1.40 27.20 -9.85
C LEU A 495 1.14 26.11 -8.80
N VAL A 496 1.60 24.89 -9.08
CA VAL A 496 1.50 23.72 -8.19
C VAL A 496 2.89 23.15 -7.93
N PRO A 497 3.29 22.88 -6.67
CA PRO A 497 4.61 22.33 -6.36
C PRO A 497 4.75 20.88 -6.82
N VAL A 498 5.89 20.55 -7.43
CA VAL A 498 6.19 19.23 -8.04
C VAL A 498 7.53 18.64 -7.62
N ALA A 499 8.44 19.43 -7.06
CA ALA A 499 9.66 18.92 -6.41
C ALA A 499 10.18 19.89 -5.34
N ALA A 500 10.94 19.38 -4.38
CA ALA A 500 11.62 20.18 -3.36
C ALA A 500 13.01 19.61 -3.05
N ASN A 501 13.93 20.49 -2.69
CA ASN A 501 15.20 20.13 -2.05
C ASN A 501 15.59 21.27 -1.10
N PHE A 502 16.41 21.03 -0.09
CA PHE A 502 16.80 22.10 0.82
C PHE A 502 18.18 21.86 1.44
N ILE A 503 18.79 22.95 1.90
CA ILE A 503 20.06 22.93 2.63
C ILE A 503 19.95 23.74 3.91
N TYR A 504 20.84 23.48 4.86
CA TYR A 504 21.13 24.45 5.93
C TYR A 504 22.40 25.22 5.59
N SER A 505 22.43 26.52 5.87
CA SER A 505 23.67 27.30 5.90
C SER A 505 23.85 27.99 7.24
N GLN A 506 25.10 28.23 7.62
CA GLN A 506 25.46 28.85 8.89
C GLN A 506 26.67 29.76 8.72
N ASN A 507 26.62 30.94 9.32
CA ASN A 507 27.76 31.85 9.33
C ASN A 507 28.91 31.26 10.14
N LYS A 508 30.16 31.47 9.71
CA LYS A 508 31.32 31.02 10.49
C LYS A 508 31.42 31.69 11.86
N LYS A 509 30.90 32.93 11.98
CA LYS A 509 30.83 33.67 13.24
C LYS A 509 29.48 33.36 13.89
N GLN A 510 29.50 32.51 14.91
CA GLN A 510 28.32 32.18 15.72
C GLN A 510 28.39 32.89 17.06
#